data_AF-A0A7J7D993-F1
#
_entry.id   AF-A0A7J7D993-F1
#
_cell.length_a   1.000
_cell.length_b   1.000
_cell.length_c   1.000
_cell.angle_alpha   90.00
_cell.angle_beta   90.00
_cell.angle_gamma   90.00
#
_symmetry.space_group_name_H-M   'P 1'
#
loop_
_entity.id
_entity.type
_entity.pdbx_description
1 polymer ?
#
loop_
_entity_poly.entity_id
_entity_poly.type
_entity_poly.pdbx_seq_one_letter_code
_entity_poly.pdbx_strand_id
1 'polypeptide(L)'
;MYCRCIFTSIIVLPLRDVPLMPTGGYGDIVDGNITDDKLKKEKITIYVEHPRPIKPPAEPAPPPPQPLKLTKKEHKKLRTQRRLAREKDRQEMIRQDLLEPLKPKVKMSNLMKVLGSEATQDPTKLEMEIRVAAAEREQAHVDRNLSRMLTPAECREKEERKLFDDPSTLETIVSVYKINDLSHPNTHFKVDVNTQENRLTGCAVVSEGISVVVVEG
;
A
#
# COMPACT_ATOMS: atom_id res chain seq x y z
N MET A 1 -40.99 -27.84 -35.56
CA MET A 1 -41.56 -26.53 -35.95
C MET A 1 -40.46 -25.70 -36.58
N TYR A 2 -40.49 -25.55 -37.91
CA TYR A 2 -39.52 -24.73 -38.65
C TYR A 2 -39.92 -23.26 -38.54
N CYS A 3 -39.12 -22.46 -37.84
CA CYS A 3 -39.29 -21.01 -37.82
C CYS A 3 -38.68 -20.44 -39.11
N ARG A 4 -39.54 -20.08 -40.07
CA ARG A 4 -39.15 -19.44 -41.33
C ARG A 4 -38.86 -17.96 -41.04
N CYS A 5 -37.60 -17.62 -40.85
CA CYS A 5 -37.16 -16.22 -40.83
C CYS A 5 -37.34 -15.64 -42.24
N ILE A 6 -38.39 -14.85 -42.43
CA ILE A 6 -38.51 -13.97 -43.60
C ILE A 6 -37.53 -12.82 -43.36
N PHE A 7 -36.29 -13.00 -43.79
CA PHE A 7 -35.36 -11.88 -43.97
C PHE A 7 -35.86 -11.09 -45.17
N THR A 8 -36.77 -10.13 -44.95
CA THR A 8 -36.83 -8.96 -45.83
C THR A 8 -35.50 -8.26 -45.69
N SER A 9 -34.72 -8.25 -46.77
CA SER A 9 -33.45 -7.55 -46.89
C SER A 9 -33.65 -6.04 -46.78
N ILE A 10 -33.98 -5.54 -45.60
CA ILE A 10 -33.87 -4.13 -45.26
C ILE A 10 -32.37 -3.89 -45.16
N ILE A 11 -31.81 -3.21 -46.15
CA ILE A 11 -30.45 -2.69 -46.10
C ILE A 11 -30.46 -1.64 -44.98
N VAL A 12 -30.16 -2.06 -43.75
CA VAL A 12 -30.00 -1.16 -42.61
C VAL A 12 -28.70 -0.41 -42.85
N LEU A 13 -28.84 0.88 -43.16
CA LEU A 13 -27.71 1.77 -43.33
C LEU A 13 -26.91 1.85 -42.01
N PRO A 14 -25.58 1.98 -42.08
CA PRO A 14 -24.80 2.32 -40.90
C PRO A 14 -25.29 3.66 -40.35
N LEU A 15 -25.54 3.73 -39.04
CA LEU A 15 -26.07 4.90 -38.32
C LEU A 15 -25.32 6.22 -38.65
N ARG A 16 -24.05 6.09 -39.06
CA ARG A 16 -23.15 7.20 -39.40
C ARG A 16 -23.53 7.96 -40.67
N ASP A 17 -24.18 7.33 -41.64
CA ASP A 17 -24.35 7.90 -42.99
C ASP A 17 -25.74 8.53 -43.19
N VAL A 18 -26.71 8.13 -42.36
CA VAL A 18 -28.08 8.67 -42.33
C VAL A 18 -28.12 10.22 -42.22
N PRO A 19 -27.28 10.88 -41.39
CA PRO A 19 -27.33 12.33 -41.25
C PRO A 19 -26.89 13.10 -42.49
N LEU A 20 -26.09 12.49 -43.38
CA LEU A 20 -25.49 13.10 -44.57
C LEU A 20 -26.41 13.04 -45.79
N MET A 21 -27.42 12.17 -45.76
CA MET A 21 -28.33 11.93 -46.87
C MET A 21 -29.68 12.66 -46.70
N PRO A 22 -30.24 13.29 -47.76
CA PRO A 22 -31.58 13.86 -47.83
C PRO A 22 -32.69 12.91 -47.41
N THR A 23 -32.76 11.75 -48.06
CA THR A 23 -33.85 10.76 -47.99
C THR A 23 -33.62 9.67 -46.94
N GLY A 24 -32.47 9.70 -46.25
CA GLY A 24 -32.12 8.72 -45.21
C GLY A 24 -31.97 7.28 -45.75
N GLY A 25 -31.70 7.12 -47.05
CA GLY A 25 -31.58 5.86 -47.79
C GLY A 25 -30.58 5.99 -48.94
N TYR A 26 -29.99 4.87 -49.40
CA TYR A 26 -29.15 4.84 -50.61
C TYR A 26 -29.94 4.61 -51.91
N GLY A 27 -31.28 4.57 -51.85
CA GLY A 27 -32.14 4.23 -52.99
C GLY A 27 -31.96 5.14 -54.22
N ASP A 28 -31.44 6.35 -54.02
CA ASP A 28 -31.26 7.37 -55.06
C ASP A 28 -29.88 7.29 -55.75
N ILE A 29 -29.02 6.35 -55.38
CA ILE A 29 -27.67 6.17 -55.94
C ILE A 29 -27.70 5.06 -56.99
N VAL A 30 -28.28 5.36 -58.15
CA VAL A 30 -28.20 4.50 -59.34
C VAL A 30 -26.96 4.95 -60.14
N ASP A 31 -26.04 4.04 -60.42
CA ASP A 31 -24.85 4.19 -61.29
C ASP A 31 -23.58 4.85 -60.72
N GLY A 32 -23.41 4.90 -59.39
CA GLY A 32 -22.13 5.29 -58.77
C GLY A 32 -21.72 6.77 -58.97
N ASN A 33 -22.56 7.57 -59.64
CA ASN A 33 -22.39 9.01 -59.78
C ASN A 33 -23.19 9.73 -58.69
N ILE A 34 -22.47 10.20 -57.66
CA ILE A 34 -23.04 11.02 -56.59
C ILE A 34 -23.13 12.46 -57.11
N THR A 35 -24.31 12.88 -57.54
CA THR A 35 -24.57 14.29 -57.85
C THR A 35 -24.67 15.11 -56.57
N ASP A 36 -24.23 16.35 -56.63
CA ASP A 36 -24.15 17.29 -55.50
C ASP A 36 -25.48 17.51 -54.74
N ASP A 37 -26.61 17.25 -55.38
CA ASP A 37 -27.97 17.38 -54.82
C ASP A 37 -28.36 16.21 -53.90
N LYS A 38 -27.57 15.13 -53.89
CA LYS A 38 -27.83 13.92 -53.08
C LYS A 38 -27.18 13.96 -51.70
N LEU A 39 -26.50 15.05 -51.35
CA LEU A 39 -25.82 15.25 -50.07
C LEU A 39 -26.34 16.50 -49.36
N LYS A 40 -26.52 16.41 -48.04
CA LYS A 40 -26.83 17.57 -47.19
C LYS A 40 -25.58 18.43 -47.02
N LYS A 41 -25.28 19.27 -48.01
CA LYS A 41 -24.13 20.22 -47.99
C LYS A 41 -24.13 21.14 -46.76
N GLU A 42 -25.30 21.43 -46.20
CA GLU A 42 -25.45 22.19 -44.94
C GLU A 42 -24.71 21.57 -43.76
N LYS A 43 -24.55 20.24 -43.74
CA LYS A 43 -23.84 19.51 -42.68
C LYS A 43 -22.38 19.22 -43.01
N ILE A 44 -21.98 19.38 -44.27
CA ILE A 44 -20.61 19.14 -44.73
C ILE A 44 -19.93 20.50 -44.80
N THR A 45 -19.25 20.87 -43.71
CA THR A 45 -18.48 22.11 -43.64
C THR A 45 -16.99 21.83 -43.75
N ILE A 46 -16.20 22.85 -44.10
CA ILE A 46 -14.73 22.77 -44.13
C ILE A 46 -14.09 22.65 -42.74
N TYR A 47 -14.90 22.75 -41.67
CA TYR A 47 -14.43 22.77 -40.30
C TYR A 47 -14.37 21.34 -39.74
N VAL A 48 -13.24 21.03 -39.10
CA VAL A 48 -13.02 19.76 -38.41
C VAL A 48 -13.38 19.93 -36.94
N GLU A 49 -14.42 19.22 -36.48
CA GLU A 49 -14.77 19.18 -35.06
C GLU A 49 -13.71 18.41 -34.27
N HIS A 50 -13.19 19.04 -33.22
CA HIS A 50 -12.34 18.36 -32.25
C HIS A 50 -13.25 17.80 -31.16
N PRO A 51 -13.36 16.48 -31.00
CA PRO A 51 -14.23 15.90 -29.98
C PRO A 51 -13.81 16.42 -28.61
N ARG A 52 -14.80 16.58 -27.72
CA ARG A 52 -14.51 17.07 -26.36
C ARG A 52 -13.49 16.14 -25.69
N PRO A 53 -12.38 16.69 -25.16
CA PRO A 53 -11.44 15.89 -24.39
C PRO A 53 -12.17 15.20 -23.24
N ILE A 54 -12.24 13.88 -23.29
CA ILE A 54 -12.79 13.08 -22.19
C ILE A 54 -11.73 13.11 -21.09
N LYS A 55 -12.13 13.51 -19.89
CA LYS A 55 -11.24 13.42 -18.73
C LYS A 55 -10.90 11.95 -18.50
N PRO A 56 -9.66 11.62 -18.11
CA PRO A 56 -9.31 10.24 -17.78
C PRO A 56 -10.30 9.71 -16.73
N PRO A 57 -10.78 8.46 -16.87
CA PRO A 57 -11.83 7.89 -16.02
C PRO A 57 -11.43 7.85 -14.54
N ALA A 58 -10.14 7.82 -14.23
CA ALA A 58 -9.59 8.09 -12.92
C ALA A 58 -8.45 9.12 -13.08
N GLU A 59 -8.56 10.27 -12.41
CA GLU A 59 -7.39 11.12 -12.18
C GLU A 59 -6.57 10.41 -11.09
N PRO A 60 -5.33 9.94 -11.38
CA PRO A 60 -4.50 9.36 -10.35
C PRO A 60 -4.33 10.40 -9.25
N ALA A 61 -4.56 9.99 -7.99
CA ALA A 61 -4.33 10.86 -6.85
C ALA A 61 -2.95 11.53 -6.99
N PRO A 62 -2.82 12.83 -6.68
CA PRO A 62 -1.55 13.52 -6.80
C PRO A 62 -0.49 12.69 -6.08
N PRO A 63 0.63 12.35 -6.76
CA PRO A 63 1.59 11.42 -6.21
C PRO A 63 2.02 11.93 -4.83
N PRO A 64 2.03 11.07 -3.80
CA PRO A 64 2.40 11.50 -2.47
C PRO A 64 3.76 12.19 -2.52
N PRO A 65 3.99 13.24 -1.70
CA PRO A 65 5.24 13.98 -1.71
C PRO A 65 6.41 13.00 -1.52
N GLN A 66 7.38 13.08 -2.42
CA GLN A 66 8.49 12.14 -2.42
C GLN A 66 9.21 12.15 -1.06
N PRO A 67 9.34 10.99 -0.39
CA PRO A 67 10.04 10.93 0.89
C PRO A 67 11.48 11.43 0.73
N LEU A 68 11.88 12.43 1.51
CA LEU A 68 13.24 12.96 1.50
C LEU A 68 14.22 11.90 2.03
N LYS A 69 15.02 11.33 1.13
CA LYS A 69 16.05 10.36 1.48
C LYS A 69 17.30 11.11 1.91
N LEU A 70 17.62 11.08 3.20
CA LEU A 70 18.86 11.65 3.72
C LEU A 70 20.04 10.72 3.38
N THR A 71 21.19 11.32 3.12
CA THR A 71 22.45 10.60 2.96
C THR A 71 22.93 10.03 4.31
N LYS A 72 23.80 9.01 4.27
CA LYS A 72 24.41 8.44 5.50
C LYS A 72 25.16 9.51 6.32
N LYS A 73 25.76 10.51 5.67
CA LYS A 73 26.47 11.63 6.33
C LYS A 73 25.49 12.53 7.09
N GLU A 74 24.35 12.85 6.48
CA GLU A 74 23.29 13.66 7.11
C GLU A 74 22.62 12.91 8.26
N HIS A 75 22.33 11.61 8.09
CA HIS A 75 21.84 10.78 9.19
C HIS A 75 22.82 10.76 10.38
N LYS A 76 24.13 10.64 10.11
CA LYS A 76 25.16 10.72 11.16
C LYS A 76 25.16 12.10 11.83
N LYS A 77 25.08 13.19 11.06
CA LYS A 77 25.01 14.57 11.58
C LYS A 77 23.79 14.76 12.48
N LEU A 78 22.60 14.38 12.01
CA LEU A 78 21.34 14.48 12.75
C LEU A 78 21.38 13.67 14.05
N ARG A 79 21.89 12.44 14.00
CA ARG A 79 22.07 11.59 15.19
C ARG A 79 23.02 12.23 16.20
N THR A 80 24.15 12.77 15.76
CA THR A 80 25.12 13.42 16.65
C THR A 80 24.55 14.69 17.27
N GLN A 81 23.90 15.55 16.48
CA GLN A 81 23.24 16.76 16.98
C GLN A 81 22.17 16.44 18.03
N ARG A 82 21.31 15.43 17.77
CA ARG A 82 20.29 14.97 18.73
C ARG A 82 20.88 14.38 20.02
N ARG A 83 22.07 13.77 19.95
CA ARG A 83 22.78 13.27 21.15
C ARG A 83 23.36 14.41 21.97
N LEU A 84 24.05 15.35 21.31
CA LEU A 84 24.63 16.52 21.95
C LEU A 84 23.57 17.41 22.60
N ALA A 85 22.43 17.63 21.92
CA ALA A 85 21.30 18.37 22.50
C ALA A 85 20.80 17.68 23.79
N ARG A 86 20.49 16.38 23.73
CA ARG A 86 20.05 15.62 24.92
C ARG A 86 21.06 15.61 26.07
N GLU A 87 22.35 15.59 25.78
CA GLU A 87 23.40 15.66 26.79
C GLU A 87 23.51 17.06 27.41
N LYS A 88 23.40 18.12 26.60
CA LYS A 88 23.35 19.50 27.08
C LYS A 88 22.12 19.76 27.95
N ASP A 89 20.93 19.38 27.47
CA ASP A 89 19.69 19.52 28.22
C ASP A 89 19.80 18.81 29.58
N ARG A 90 20.39 17.61 29.60
CA ARG A 90 20.63 16.87 30.85
C ARG A 90 21.61 17.59 31.77
N GLN A 91 22.71 18.14 31.24
CA GLN A 91 23.69 18.89 32.02
C GLN A 91 23.10 20.18 32.59
N GLU A 92 22.26 20.87 31.83
CA GLU A 92 21.55 22.07 32.28
C GLU A 92 20.57 21.74 33.41
N MET A 93 19.82 20.64 33.28
CA MET A 93 18.94 20.15 34.34
C MET A 93 19.70 19.77 35.62
N ILE A 94 20.90 19.19 35.49
CA ILE A 94 21.78 18.92 36.65
C ILE A 94 22.31 20.23 37.25
N ARG A 95 22.69 21.21 36.42
CA ARG A 95 23.19 22.51 36.89
C ARG A 95 22.11 23.31 37.64
N GLN A 96 20.85 23.12 37.28
CA GLN A 96 19.70 23.70 37.98
C GLN A 96 19.27 22.84 39.19
N ASP A 97 19.97 21.74 39.48
CA ASP A 97 19.67 20.76 40.53
C ASP A 97 18.29 20.06 40.40
N LEU A 98 17.66 20.08 39.21
CA LEU A 98 16.43 19.32 38.94
C LEU A 98 16.68 17.81 38.80
N LEU A 99 17.91 17.42 38.44
CA LEU A 99 18.32 16.03 38.31
C LEU A 99 19.64 15.80 39.04
N GLU A 100 19.69 14.77 39.87
CA GLU A 100 20.94 14.35 40.51
C GLU A 100 21.93 13.83 39.46
N PRO A 101 23.24 14.14 39.60
CA PRO A 101 24.29 13.52 38.81
C PRO A 101 24.17 11.99 38.81
N LEU A 102 24.33 11.37 37.64
CA LEU A 102 24.21 9.92 37.54
C LEU A 102 25.36 9.24 38.29
N LYS A 103 25.05 8.34 39.22
CA LYS A 103 26.05 7.51 39.92
C LYS A 103 26.93 6.72 38.93
N PRO A 104 28.22 6.51 39.23
CA PRO A 104 29.15 5.83 38.33
C PRO A 104 28.73 4.37 38.08
N LYS A 105 28.84 3.92 36.83
CA LYS A 105 28.49 2.54 36.45
C LYS A 105 29.61 1.57 36.82
N VAL A 106 29.50 0.91 37.96
CA VAL A 106 30.41 -0.15 38.38
C VAL A 106 29.99 -1.51 37.79
N LYS A 107 30.98 -2.25 37.29
CA LYS A 107 30.84 -3.63 36.80
C LYS A 107 31.71 -4.55 37.66
N MET A 108 31.40 -5.84 37.73
CA MET A 108 32.23 -6.80 38.46
C MET A 108 33.69 -6.81 37.96
N SER A 109 33.91 -6.66 36.66
CA SER A 109 35.25 -6.53 36.05
C SER A 109 36.02 -5.27 36.49
N ASN A 110 35.32 -4.22 36.88
CA ASN A 110 35.89 -2.91 37.25
C ASN A 110 35.89 -2.67 38.76
N LEU A 111 35.36 -3.61 39.55
CA LEU A 111 35.23 -3.54 41.01
C LEU A 111 36.52 -3.08 41.68
N MET A 112 37.59 -3.86 41.51
CA MET A 112 38.88 -3.61 42.16
C MET A 112 39.58 -2.34 41.67
N LYS A 113 39.23 -1.84 40.48
CA LYS A 113 39.82 -0.62 39.91
C LYS A 113 39.14 0.65 40.42
N VAL A 114 37.84 0.58 40.75
CA VAL A 114 37.03 1.75 41.11
C VAL A 114 36.87 1.86 42.63
N LEU A 115 36.66 0.73 43.31
CA LEU A 115 36.36 0.66 44.74
C LEU A 115 37.34 -0.27 45.47
N GLY A 116 38.63 -0.28 45.10
CA GLY A 116 39.61 -1.23 45.64
C GLY A 116 39.77 -1.20 47.17
N SER A 117 39.72 0.00 47.77
CA SER A 117 39.80 0.18 49.22
C SER A 117 38.58 -0.40 49.96
N GLU A 118 37.38 -0.21 49.42
CA GLU A 118 36.11 -0.68 49.99
C GLU A 118 35.90 -2.19 49.71
N ALA A 119 36.29 -2.65 48.53
CA ALA A 119 36.22 -4.06 48.12
C ALA A 119 37.13 -4.98 48.95
N THR A 120 38.19 -4.42 49.56
CA THR A 120 39.10 -5.18 50.44
C THR A 120 38.49 -5.40 51.83
N GLN A 121 37.59 -4.51 52.28
CA GLN A 121 36.93 -4.61 53.59
C GLN A 121 35.80 -5.64 53.57
N ASP A 122 34.85 -5.50 52.64
CA ASP A 122 33.67 -6.36 52.54
C ASP A 122 33.37 -6.77 51.08
N PRO A 123 34.10 -7.76 50.52
CA PRO A 123 33.99 -8.12 49.10
C PRO A 123 32.59 -8.64 48.73
N THR A 124 31.97 -9.43 49.61
CA THR A 124 30.67 -10.09 49.34
C THR A 124 29.51 -9.10 49.29
N LYS A 125 29.52 -8.10 50.18
CA LYS A 125 28.48 -7.06 50.22
C LYS A 125 28.52 -6.21 48.96
N LEU A 126 29.71 -5.77 48.57
CA LEU A 126 29.91 -4.94 47.38
C LEU A 126 29.59 -5.71 46.09
N GLU A 127 29.94 -7.00 46.04
CA GLU A 127 29.53 -7.89 44.95
C GLU A 127 28.01 -7.97 44.83
N MET A 128 27.31 -8.19 45.95
CA MET A 128 25.84 -8.26 45.96
C MET A 128 25.22 -6.95 45.47
N GLU A 129 25.67 -5.81 45.97
CA GLU A 129 25.20 -4.48 45.54
C GLU A 129 25.39 -4.25 44.03
N ILE A 130 26.53 -4.65 43.47
CA ILE A 130 26.81 -4.50 42.04
C ILE A 130 25.99 -5.47 41.19
N ARG A 131 25.75 -6.69 41.68
CA ARG A 131 24.84 -7.65 41.02
C ARG A 131 23.41 -7.12 41.03
N VAL A 132 22.94 -6.57 42.15
CA VAL A 132 21.62 -5.93 42.25
C VAL A 132 21.53 -4.73 41.30
N ALA A 133 22.50 -3.82 41.32
CA ALA A 133 22.53 -2.68 40.41
C ALA A 133 22.65 -3.10 38.93
N ALA A 134 23.26 -4.25 38.64
CA ALA A 134 23.30 -4.82 37.30
C ALA A 134 21.95 -5.39 36.86
N ALA A 135 21.29 -6.15 37.73
CA ALA A 135 19.95 -6.67 37.51
C ALA A 135 18.93 -5.54 37.35
N GLU A 136 19.00 -4.49 38.17
CA GLU A 136 18.14 -3.30 38.05
C GLU A 136 18.34 -2.60 36.71
N ARG A 137 19.59 -2.47 36.24
CA ARG A 137 19.90 -1.91 34.91
C ARG A 137 19.32 -2.75 33.77
N GLU A 138 19.36 -4.06 33.90
CA GLU A 138 18.80 -5.00 32.93
C GLU A 138 17.27 -4.93 32.94
N GLN A 139 16.66 -4.95 34.12
CA GLN A 139 15.22 -4.81 34.30
C GLN A 139 14.73 -3.48 33.73
N ALA A 140 15.37 -2.35 34.06
CA ALA A 140 15.03 -1.04 33.50
C ALA A 140 15.22 -0.95 31.98
N HIS A 141 16.05 -1.81 31.37
CA HIS A 141 16.12 -1.94 29.92
C HIS A 141 14.94 -2.74 29.37
N VAL A 142 14.61 -3.86 30.01
CA VAL A 142 13.44 -4.68 29.68
C VAL A 142 12.15 -3.88 29.82
N ASP A 143 11.92 -3.20 30.94
CA ASP A 143 10.73 -2.38 31.19
C ASP A 143 10.58 -1.25 30.16
N ARG A 144 11.69 -0.63 29.75
CA ARG A 144 11.69 0.38 28.68
C ARG A 144 11.34 -0.21 27.32
N ASN A 145 11.69 -1.46 27.07
CA ASN A 145 11.31 -2.14 25.84
C ASN A 145 9.86 -2.61 25.89
N LEU A 146 9.42 -3.15 27.02
CA LEU A 146 8.03 -3.56 27.26
C LEU A 146 7.06 -2.38 27.15
N SER A 147 7.40 -1.23 27.74
CA SER A 147 6.59 -0.01 27.60
C SER A 147 6.57 0.58 26.19
N ARG A 148 7.52 0.21 25.32
CA ARG A 148 7.53 0.59 23.89
C ARG A 148 6.95 -0.49 22.99
N MET A 149 6.78 -1.70 23.50
CA MET A 149 6.24 -2.81 22.74
C MET A 149 4.77 -2.52 22.51
N LEU A 150 4.35 -2.58 21.24
CA LEU A 150 2.94 -2.46 20.90
C LEU A 150 2.19 -3.64 21.51
N THR A 151 1.00 -3.39 22.01
CA THR A 151 0.09 -4.46 22.43
C THR A 151 -0.24 -5.34 21.22
N PRO A 152 -0.59 -6.63 21.42
CA PRO A 152 -0.95 -7.50 20.31
C PRO A 152 -2.09 -6.95 19.45
N ALA A 153 -3.01 -6.18 20.04
CA ALA A 153 -4.08 -5.51 19.32
C ALA A 153 -3.56 -4.36 18.42
N GLU A 154 -2.70 -3.49 18.96
CA GLU A 154 -2.08 -2.40 18.18
C GLU A 154 -1.16 -2.92 17.08
N CYS A 155 -0.48 -4.05 17.30
CA CYS A 155 0.29 -4.73 16.25
C CYS A 155 -0.61 -5.13 15.08
N ARG A 156 -1.75 -5.78 15.34
CA ARG A 156 -2.71 -6.16 14.30
C ARG A 156 -3.25 -4.94 13.56
N GLU A 157 -3.66 -3.89 14.28
CA GLU A 157 -4.15 -2.66 13.65
C GLU A 157 -3.08 -2.00 12.76
N LYS A 158 -1.81 -2.01 13.20
CA LYS A 158 -0.70 -1.49 12.41
C LYS A 158 -0.41 -2.33 11.16
N GLU A 159 -0.54 -3.66 11.27
CA GLU A 159 -0.43 -4.58 10.13
C GLU A 159 -1.56 -4.37 9.13
N GLU A 160 -2.81 -4.28 9.61
CA GLU A 160 -3.99 -4.00 8.79
C GLU A 160 -3.85 -2.66 8.06
N ARG A 161 -3.51 -1.58 8.76
CA ARG A 161 -3.28 -0.26 8.14
C ARG A 161 -2.17 -0.29 7.09
N LYS A 162 -1.09 -1.05 7.32
CA LYS A 162 -0.01 -1.17 6.33
C LYS A 162 -0.46 -1.88 5.06
N LEU A 163 -1.38 -2.85 5.18
CA LEU A 163 -1.82 -3.66 4.05
C LEU A 163 -2.98 -2.99 3.28
N PHE A 164 -3.81 -2.21 3.95
CA PHE A 164 -5.09 -1.74 3.39
C PHE A 164 -5.26 -0.22 3.27
N ASP A 165 -4.47 0.60 3.96
CA ASP A 165 -4.64 2.07 3.93
C ASP A 165 -3.80 2.77 2.85
N ASP A 166 -3.29 2.07 1.84
CA ASP A 166 -2.56 2.71 0.73
C ASP A 166 -3.56 3.37 -0.24
N PRO A 167 -3.69 4.72 -0.28
CA PRO A 167 -4.68 5.40 -1.11
C PRO A 167 -4.27 5.47 -2.59
N SER A 168 -3.15 4.85 -2.97
CA SER A 168 -2.57 4.92 -4.31
C SER A 168 -3.15 3.91 -5.31
N THR A 169 -3.82 2.87 -4.83
CA THR A 169 -4.45 1.83 -5.66
C THR A 169 -5.86 2.27 -6.05
N LEU A 170 -5.95 3.23 -6.97
CA LEU A 170 -7.22 3.57 -7.64
C LEU A 170 -7.62 2.51 -8.69
N GLU A 171 -6.66 1.67 -9.10
CA GLU A 171 -6.87 0.57 -10.03
C GLU A 171 -6.95 -0.73 -9.23
N THR A 172 -8.10 -1.42 -9.33
CA THR A 172 -8.26 -2.74 -8.75
C THR A 172 -7.62 -3.78 -9.67
N ILE A 173 -6.67 -4.56 -9.17
CA ILE A 173 -5.95 -5.53 -10.00
C ILE A 173 -6.76 -6.82 -10.01
N VAL A 174 -7.20 -7.23 -11.21
CA VAL A 174 -7.90 -8.50 -11.39
C VAL A 174 -6.93 -9.56 -11.88
N SER A 175 -6.77 -10.63 -11.11
CA SER A 175 -5.98 -11.81 -11.45
C SER A 175 -6.90 -13.00 -11.71
N VAL A 176 -6.67 -13.71 -12.83
CA VAL A 176 -7.44 -14.89 -13.22
C VAL A 176 -6.53 -16.10 -13.26
N TYR A 177 -6.86 -17.12 -12.50
CA TYR A 177 -6.11 -18.36 -12.40
C TYR A 177 -6.90 -19.52 -13.00
N LYS A 178 -6.24 -20.31 -13.84
CA LYS A 178 -6.75 -21.59 -14.34
C LYS A 178 -6.11 -22.72 -13.52
N ILE A 179 -6.94 -23.56 -12.92
CA ILE A 179 -6.55 -24.71 -12.10
C ILE A 179 -7.16 -25.97 -12.72
N ASN A 180 -6.41 -27.06 -12.84
CA ASN A 180 -6.92 -28.30 -13.43
C ASN A 180 -7.86 -29.04 -12.46
N ASP A 181 -7.49 -29.12 -11.18
CA ASP A 181 -8.29 -29.78 -10.15
C ASP A 181 -8.26 -28.98 -8.84
N LEU A 182 -9.44 -28.56 -8.37
CA LEU A 182 -9.66 -27.86 -7.11
C LEU A 182 -10.60 -28.66 -6.19
N SER A 183 -10.67 -29.98 -6.34
CA SER A 183 -11.56 -30.84 -5.56
C SER A 183 -11.11 -31.03 -4.11
N HIS A 184 -9.83 -30.80 -3.81
CA HIS A 184 -9.27 -31.04 -2.48
C HIS A 184 -9.71 -29.96 -1.46
N PRO A 185 -10.36 -30.32 -0.34
CA PRO A 185 -10.93 -29.35 0.62
C PRO A 185 -9.89 -28.43 1.26
N ASN A 186 -8.70 -28.94 1.60
CA ASN A 186 -7.62 -28.10 2.14
C ASN A 186 -7.16 -26.99 1.17
N THR A 187 -7.14 -27.26 -0.14
CA THR A 187 -6.74 -26.26 -1.13
C THR A 187 -7.83 -25.21 -1.28
N HIS A 188 -9.10 -25.63 -1.32
CA HIS A 188 -10.24 -24.72 -1.31
C HIS A 188 -10.25 -23.82 -0.07
N PHE A 189 -10.04 -24.39 1.12
CA PHE A 189 -9.96 -23.64 2.39
C PHE A 189 -8.82 -22.62 2.39
N LYS A 190 -7.63 -22.99 1.86
CA LYS A 190 -6.50 -22.04 1.75
C LYS A 190 -6.83 -20.87 0.84
N VAL A 191 -7.49 -21.11 -0.29
CA VAL A 191 -7.90 -20.05 -1.21
C VAL A 191 -8.89 -19.12 -0.50
N ASP A 192 -9.92 -19.67 0.14
CA ASP A 192 -10.97 -18.90 0.84
C ASP A 192 -10.41 -18.06 2.00
N VAL A 193 -9.65 -18.68 2.93
CA VAL A 193 -9.06 -17.96 4.07
C VAL A 193 -8.08 -16.90 3.60
N ASN A 194 -7.23 -17.19 2.61
CA ASN A 194 -6.27 -16.21 2.10
C ASN A 194 -6.97 -15.03 1.40
N THR A 195 -8.11 -15.25 0.74
CA THR A 195 -8.92 -14.15 0.21
C THR A 195 -9.51 -13.29 1.33
N GLN A 196 -10.01 -13.90 2.40
CA GLN A 196 -10.58 -13.19 3.55
C GLN A 196 -9.52 -12.38 4.32
N GLU A 197 -8.36 -12.99 4.62
CA GLU A 197 -7.26 -12.35 5.34
C GLU A 197 -6.69 -11.13 4.60
N ASN A 198 -6.62 -11.19 3.27
CA ASN A 198 -6.12 -10.10 2.42
C ASN A 198 -7.23 -9.18 1.89
N ARG A 199 -8.48 -9.28 2.39
CA ARG A 199 -9.64 -8.48 1.93
C ARG A 199 -9.81 -8.46 0.40
N LEU A 200 -9.48 -9.57 -0.26
CA LEU A 200 -9.62 -9.74 -1.71
C LEU A 200 -11.06 -10.15 -2.03
N THR A 201 -11.61 -9.62 -3.11
CA THR A 201 -12.91 -10.00 -3.67
C THR A 201 -12.74 -10.92 -4.86
N GLY A 202 -13.78 -11.67 -5.24
CA GLY A 202 -13.65 -12.57 -6.39
C GLY A 202 -14.66 -13.71 -6.40
N CYS A 203 -14.45 -14.65 -7.31
CA CYS A 203 -15.25 -15.86 -7.42
C CYS A 203 -14.43 -17.06 -7.92
N ALA A 204 -14.78 -18.25 -7.45
CA ALA A 204 -14.22 -19.50 -7.95
C ALA A 204 -15.34 -20.29 -8.64
N VAL A 205 -15.11 -20.67 -9.90
CA VAL A 205 -16.00 -21.52 -10.68
C VAL A 205 -15.34 -22.88 -10.84
N VAL A 206 -15.94 -23.90 -10.24
CA VAL A 206 -15.46 -25.28 -10.30
C VAL A 206 -16.32 -26.04 -11.32
N SER A 207 -15.68 -26.54 -12.38
CA SER A 207 -16.30 -27.42 -13.38
C SER A 207 -15.50 -28.72 -13.47
N GLU A 208 -16.13 -29.77 -13.98
CA GLU A 208 -15.46 -31.06 -14.21
C GLU A 208 -14.31 -30.87 -15.23
N GLY A 209 -13.07 -31.05 -14.76
CA GLY A 209 -11.84 -30.95 -15.55
C GLY A 209 -11.12 -29.59 -15.58
N ILE A 210 -11.79 -28.48 -15.25
CA ILE A 210 -11.17 -27.15 -15.15
C ILE A 210 -11.88 -26.31 -14.08
N SER A 211 -11.09 -25.68 -13.20
CA SER A 211 -11.55 -24.66 -12.26
C SER A 211 -10.92 -23.31 -12.60
N VAL A 212 -11.70 -22.23 -12.50
CA VAL A 212 -11.25 -20.86 -12.73
C VAL A 212 -11.46 -20.05 -11.47
N VAL A 213 -10.42 -19.38 -10.99
CA VAL A 213 -10.49 -18.50 -9.81
C VAL A 213 -10.18 -17.09 -10.27
N VAL A 214 -11.13 -16.19 -10.06
CA VAL A 214 -10.99 -14.76 -10.31
C VAL A 214 -10.81 -14.08 -8.96
N VAL A 215 -9.75 -13.31 -8.81
CA VAL A 215 -9.44 -12.54 -7.60
C VAL A 215 -9.22 -11.08 -7.98
N GLU A 216 -9.78 -10.20 -7.20
CA GLU A 216 -9.79 -8.75 -7.36
C GLU A 216 -9.30 -8.14 -6.04
N GLY A 217 -8.33 -7.22 -6.12
CA GLY A 217 -7.84 -6.45 -4.98
C GLY A 217 -6.47 -5.84 -5.21
#